data_AF-A0A8T0EIW4-F1
#
_entry.id   AF-A0A8T0EIW4-F1
#
_cell.length_a   1.000
_cell.length_b   1.000
_cell.length_c   1.000
_cell.angle_alpha   90.00
_cell.angle_beta   90.00
_cell.angle_gamma   90.00
#
_symmetry.space_group_name_H-M   'P 1'
#
loop_
_entity.id
_entity.type
_entity.pdbx_description
1 polymer ?
#
loop_
_entity_poly.entity_id
_entity_poly.type
_entity_poly.pdbx_seq_one_letter_code
_entity_poly.pdbx_strand_id
1 'polypeptide(L)'
;MSTLEKAKIRKWILMAVASDKSNKGVTIQHIKKFLDSKQDGLSNKPEMKLILKRLLETGHLKKKDGKFVIKKSKNKAPVKVTKRSKSPLRKTSQSIGRRPKSTSKKPSKIQEAMNEN
;
A
#
# COMPACT_ATOMS: atom_id res chain seq x y z
N MET A 1 16.55 -6.01 9.45
CA MET A 1 16.36 -5.19 8.22
C MET A 1 15.37 -4.07 8.46
N SER A 2 15.76 -2.86 8.08
CA SER A 2 14.86 -1.71 8.02
C SER A 2 13.75 -1.90 6.97
N THR A 3 12.65 -1.16 7.12
CA THR A 3 11.56 -1.13 6.12
C THR A 3 12.07 -0.72 4.74
N LEU A 4 13.07 0.16 4.69
CA LEU A 4 13.71 0.63 3.47
C LEU A 4 14.45 -0.48 2.72
N GLU A 5 15.22 -1.32 3.41
CA GLU A 5 15.91 -2.45 2.78
C GLU A 5 14.92 -3.45 2.19
N LYS A 6 13.87 -3.79 2.94
CA LYS A 6 12.80 -4.68 2.44
C LYS A 6 12.14 -4.12 1.17
N ALA A 7 11.92 -2.80 1.12
CA ALA A 7 11.37 -2.14 -0.05
C ALA A 7 12.32 -2.18 -1.26
N LYS A 8 13.62 -1.98 -1.04
CA LYS A 8 14.66 -2.11 -2.09
C LYS A 8 14.68 -3.52 -2.69
N ILE A 9 14.71 -4.54 -1.84
CA ILE A 9 14.69 -5.95 -2.28
C ILE A 9 13.42 -6.25 -3.06
N ARG A 10 12.26 -5.81 -2.56
CA ARG A 10 10.98 -5.96 -3.28
C ARG A 10 11.04 -5.32 -4.66
N LYS A 11 11.59 -4.10 -4.78
CA LYS A 11 11.73 -3.39 -6.06
C LYS A 11 12.63 -4.16 -7.02
N TRP A 12 13.78 -4.65 -6.55
CA TRP A 12 14.70 -5.41 -7.40
C TRP A 12 14.15 -6.76 -7.85
N ILE A 13 13.40 -7.48 -7.00
CA ILE A 13 12.71 -8.72 -7.41
C ILE A 13 11.71 -8.42 -8.53
N LEU A 14 10.89 -7.37 -8.39
CA LEU A 14 9.93 -6.99 -9.42
C LEU A 14 10.63 -6.57 -10.72
N MET A 15 11.73 -5.82 -10.62
CA MET A 15 12.54 -5.48 -11.80
C MET A 15 13.11 -6.72 -12.48
N ALA A 16 13.67 -7.67 -11.74
CA ALA A 16 14.24 -8.90 -12.30
C ALA A 16 13.19 -9.67 -13.13
N VAL A 17 11.95 -9.75 -12.63
CA VAL A 17 10.86 -10.40 -13.34
C VAL A 17 10.38 -9.55 -14.54
N ALA A 18 10.34 -8.22 -14.40
CA ALA A 18 9.92 -7.32 -15.47
C ALA A 18 10.93 -7.22 -16.63
N SER A 19 12.21 -7.40 -16.33
CA SER A 19 13.30 -7.37 -17.32
C SER A 19 13.32 -8.60 -18.23
N ASP A 20 12.55 -9.66 -17.92
CA ASP A 20 12.38 -10.80 -18.83
C ASP A 20 11.52 -10.41 -20.04
N LYS A 21 12.19 -10.09 -21.15
CA LYS A 21 11.54 -9.73 -22.42
C LYS A 21 10.65 -10.84 -22.98
N SER A 22 10.90 -12.10 -22.60
CA SER A 22 10.18 -13.25 -23.14
C SER A 22 8.77 -13.39 -22.57
N ASN A 23 8.40 -12.68 -21.49
CA ASN A 23 7.17 -12.91 -20.71
C ASN A 23 6.99 -14.40 -20.28
N LYS A 24 8.07 -15.20 -20.34
CA LYS A 24 8.05 -16.63 -19.98
C LYS A 24 8.24 -16.79 -18.47
N GLY A 25 8.64 -15.72 -17.81
CA GLY A 25 8.90 -15.69 -16.38
C GLY A 25 10.33 -16.09 -16.06
N VAL A 26 10.75 -15.69 -14.87
CA VAL A 26 12.13 -15.91 -14.38
C VAL A 26 12.17 -17.02 -13.35
N THR A 27 13.25 -17.79 -13.34
CA THR A 27 13.50 -18.77 -12.28
C THR A 27 14.01 -18.09 -11.02
N ILE A 28 13.94 -18.78 -9.88
CA ILE A 28 14.49 -18.25 -8.62
C ILE A 28 16.00 -18.01 -8.70
N GLN A 29 16.72 -18.84 -9.47
CA GLN A 29 18.15 -18.69 -9.70
C GLN A 29 18.47 -17.38 -10.44
N HIS A 30 17.65 -17.02 -11.43
CA HIS A 30 17.82 -15.74 -12.14
C HIS A 30 17.59 -14.54 -11.21
N ILE A 31 16.57 -14.62 -10.35
CA ILE A 31 16.30 -13.57 -9.35
C ILE A 31 17.47 -13.45 -8.37
N LYS A 32 18.01 -14.57 -7.88
CA LYS A 32 19.17 -14.58 -6.98
C LYS A 32 20.39 -13.92 -7.64
N LYS A 33 20.74 -14.35 -8.86
CA LYS A 33 21.86 -13.78 -9.63
C LYS A 33 21.68 -12.28 -9.89
N PHE A 34 20.45 -11.85 -10.19
CA PHE A 34 20.13 -10.44 -10.35
C PHE A 34 20.32 -9.65 -9.04
N LEU A 35 19.89 -10.20 -7.91
CA LEU A 35 20.05 -9.54 -6.62
C LEU A 35 21.51 -9.43 -6.20
N ASP A 36 22.30 -10.48 -6.41
CA ASP A 36 23.74 -10.45 -6.12
C ASP A 36 24.46 -9.42 -7.01
N SER A 37 24.03 -9.25 -8.27
CA SER A 37 24.55 -8.18 -9.14
C SER A 37 24.22 -6.76 -8.67
N LYS A 38 23.26 -6.59 -7.76
CA LYS A 38 22.90 -5.29 -7.18
C LYS A 38 23.62 -5.03 -5.87
N GLN A 39 23.77 -6.06 -5.05
CA GLN A 39 24.54 -6.01 -3.82
C GLN A 39 24.83 -7.43 -3.36
N ASP A 40 26.10 -7.69 -3.06
CA ASP A 40 26.56 -9.00 -2.63
C ASP A 40 25.86 -9.48 -1.35
N GLY A 41 25.61 -10.79 -1.31
CA GLY A 41 25.01 -11.48 -0.17
C GLY A 41 23.49 -11.28 -0.02
N LEU A 42 22.83 -10.59 -0.95
CA LEU A 42 21.37 -10.42 -0.92
C LEU A 42 20.61 -11.70 -1.24
N SER A 43 21.12 -12.53 -2.13
CA SER A 43 20.44 -13.78 -2.51
C SER A 43 20.36 -14.80 -1.37
N ASN A 44 21.27 -14.68 -0.40
CA ASN A 44 21.37 -15.57 0.76
C ASN A 44 20.49 -15.12 1.93
N LYS A 45 19.91 -13.92 1.87
CA LYS A 45 19.07 -13.41 2.96
C LYS A 45 17.71 -14.12 3.00
N PRO A 46 17.25 -14.59 4.17
CA PRO A 46 15.94 -15.24 4.30
C PRO A 46 14.78 -14.29 3.95
N GLU A 47 14.99 -12.98 4.10
CA GLU A 47 14.04 -11.94 3.73
C GLU A 47 13.69 -11.96 2.25
N MET A 48 14.62 -12.34 1.36
CA MET A 48 14.33 -12.49 -0.06
C MET A 48 13.19 -13.50 -0.26
N LYS A 49 13.27 -14.65 0.41
CA LYS A 49 12.27 -15.71 0.34
C LYS A 49 10.92 -15.25 0.92
N LEU A 50 10.94 -14.52 2.03
CA LEU A 50 9.73 -13.96 2.65
C LEU A 50 9.05 -12.91 1.75
N ILE A 51 9.82 -11.99 1.18
CA ILE A 51 9.31 -10.96 0.26
C ILE A 51 8.74 -11.61 -0.99
N LEU A 52 9.42 -12.62 -1.54
CA LEU A 52 8.95 -13.36 -2.70
C LEU A 52 7.63 -14.10 -2.41
N LYS A 53 7.51 -14.77 -1.27
CA LYS A 53 6.24 -15.37 -0.81
C LYS A 53 5.13 -14.34 -0.69
N ARG A 54 5.40 -13.20 -0.04
CA ARG A 54 4.41 -12.14 0.13
C ARG A 54 3.97 -11.54 -1.21
N LEU A 55 4.86 -11.44 -2.20
CA LEU A 55 4.52 -11.00 -3.55
C LEU A 55 3.62 -11.99 -4.28
N LEU A 56 3.78 -13.30 -4.04
CA LEU A 56 2.86 -14.32 -4.56
C LEU A 56 1.49 -14.23 -3.88
N GLU A 57 1.48 -14.14 -2.55
CA GLU A 57 0.25 -14.09 -1.74
C GLU A 57 -0.59 -12.86 -2.04
N THR A 58 0.04 -11.69 -2.14
CA THR A 58 -0.62 -10.44 -2.55
C THR A 58 -0.96 -10.39 -4.04
N GLY A 59 -0.58 -11.41 -4.82
CA GLY A 59 -0.90 -11.52 -6.24
C GLY A 59 -0.16 -10.54 -7.14
N HIS A 60 0.97 -9.96 -6.71
CA HIS A 60 1.83 -9.17 -7.59
C HIS A 60 2.61 -10.09 -8.55
N LEU A 61 2.99 -11.26 -8.06
CA LEU A 61 3.61 -12.32 -8.84
C LEU A 61 2.71 -13.55 -8.90
N LYS A 62 2.84 -14.31 -9.98
CA LYS A 62 2.26 -15.64 -10.12
C LYS A 62 3.37 -16.64 -10.41
N LYS A 63 3.32 -17.80 -9.76
CA LYS A 63 4.17 -18.93 -10.11
C LYS A 63 3.49 -19.73 -11.22
N LYS A 64 4.17 -19.93 -12.35
CA LYS A 64 3.72 -20.73 -13.49
C LYS A 64 4.88 -21.62 -13.93
N ASP A 65 4.68 -22.94 -13.98
CA ASP A 65 5.70 -23.89 -14.45
C ASP A 65 7.08 -23.73 -13.76
N GLY A 66 7.06 -23.51 -12.43
CA GLY A 66 8.30 -23.27 -11.66
C GLY A 66 8.91 -21.88 -11.81
N LYS A 67 8.37 -21.02 -12.68
CA LYS A 67 8.86 -19.66 -12.96
C LYS A 67 7.95 -18.60 -12.35
N PHE A 68 8.50 -17.42 -12.09
CA PHE A 68 7.79 -16.27 -11.56
C PHE A 68 7.46 -15.31 -12.69
N VAL A 69 6.19 -14.91 -12.79
CA VAL A 69 5.68 -13.99 -13.81
C VAL A 69 4.95 -12.84 -13.09
N ILE A 70 5.05 -11.62 -13.61
CA ILE A 70 4.23 -10.50 -13.12
C ILE A 70 2.77 -10.77 -13.47
N LYS A 71 1.91 -10.78 -12.46
CA LYS A 71 0.47 -10.86 -12.67
C LYS A 71 0.01 -9.49 -13.19
N LYS A 72 -0.17 -9.37 -14.51
CA LYS A 72 -0.81 -8.18 -15.08
C LYS A 72 -2.24 -8.13 -14.56
N SER A 73 -2.59 -7.11 -13.78
CA SER A 73 -3.99 -6.84 -13.48
C SER A 73 -4.70 -6.52 -14.80
N LYS A 74 -5.82 -7.20 -15.11
CA LYS A 74 -6.72 -6.75 -16.18
C LYS A 74 -6.96 -5.26 -15.96
N ASN A 75 -6.61 -4.44 -16.96
CA ASN A 75 -6.72 -2.99 -16.99
C ASN A 75 -7.85 -2.47 -16.09
N LYS A 76 -7.52 -2.09 -14.85
CA LYS A 76 -8.22 -0.96 -14.24
C LYS A 76 -7.51 0.22 -14.87
N ALA A 77 -8.24 0.99 -15.68
CA ALA A 77 -7.77 2.25 -16.27
C ALA A 77 -6.87 2.99 -15.27
N PRO A 78 -5.81 3.69 -15.72
CA PRO A 78 -4.93 4.42 -14.81
C PRO A 78 -5.83 5.24 -13.90
N VAL A 79 -5.79 4.94 -12.60
CA VAL A 79 -6.55 5.72 -11.61
C VAL A 79 -5.99 7.12 -11.79
N LYS A 80 -6.76 7.94 -12.50
CA LYS A 80 -6.47 9.33 -12.79
C LYS A 80 -6.12 9.89 -11.43
N VAL A 81 -4.84 10.22 -11.24
CA VAL A 81 -4.32 10.83 -10.03
C VAL A 81 -5.26 12.00 -9.80
N THR A 82 -6.19 11.83 -8.85
CA THR A 82 -7.19 12.84 -8.61
C THR A 82 -6.37 13.94 -7.99
N LYS A 83 -6.11 14.98 -8.79
CA LYS A 83 -5.48 16.21 -8.34
C LYS A 83 -6.09 16.51 -6.98
N ARG A 84 -5.25 16.77 -5.99
CA ARG A 84 -5.66 17.29 -4.68
C ARG A 84 -6.47 18.57 -4.92
N SER A 85 -7.77 18.42 -5.12
CA SER A 85 -8.71 19.51 -5.07
C SER A 85 -8.91 19.78 -3.59
N LYS A 86 -8.30 20.88 -3.16
CA LYS A 86 -8.48 21.52 -1.87
C LYS A 86 -10.00 21.64 -1.61
N SER A 87 -10.57 20.73 -0.83
CA SER A 87 -11.94 20.87 -0.33
C SER A 87 -11.89 21.73 0.92
N PRO A 88 -12.61 22.87 0.98
CA PRO A 88 -12.96 23.46 2.27
C PRO A 88 -13.79 22.42 3.04
N LEU A 89 -13.57 22.36 4.35
CA LEU A 89 -14.32 21.51 5.27
C LEU A 89 -15.84 21.70 5.07
N ARG A 90 -16.55 20.63 4.71
CA ARG A 90 -18.00 20.55 4.92
C ARG A 90 -18.25 20.41 6.42
N LYS A 91 -18.60 21.51 7.09
CA LYS A 91 -19.55 21.47 8.20
C LYS A 91 -20.93 21.70 7.59
N THR A 92 -21.83 20.74 7.76
CA THR A 92 -23.23 20.93 8.22
C THR A 92 -24.01 19.63 8.01
N SER A 93 -24.30 18.99 9.13
CA SER A 93 -25.49 18.20 9.38
C SER A 93 -26.76 19.08 9.30
N GLN A 94 -27.92 18.40 9.27
CA GLN A 94 -29.33 18.87 9.36
C GLN A 94 -30.02 19.00 8.00
N SER A 95 -30.88 18.06 7.58
CA SER A 95 -32.17 17.65 8.16
C SER A 95 -33.26 18.72 8.05
N ILE A 96 -34.16 18.45 7.08
CA ILE A 96 -35.60 18.71 7.07
C ILE A 96 -36.05 20.17 6.88
N GLY A 97 -37.00 20.34 5.97
CA GLY A 97 -37.39 21.61 5.38
C GLY A 97 -38.15 22.57 6.31
N ARG A 98 -38.26 23.79 5.77
CA ARG A 98 -39.15 24.92 6.12
C ARG A 98 -38.72 25.81 7.29
N ARG A 99 -38.03 26.90 6.88
CA ARG A 99 -38.02 28.33 7.32
C ARG A 99 -38.06 28.75 8.82
N PRO A 100 -37.53 29.96 9.14
CA PRO A 100 -36.85 30.23 10.39
C PRO A 100 -37.49 31.33 11.26
N LYS A 101 -37.08 31.36 12.54
CA LYS A 101 -36.98 32.50 13.50
C LYS A 101 -36.67 31.86 14.86
N SER A 102 -35.90 32.36 15.80
CA SER A 102 -35.01 33.50 15.98
C SER A 102 -34.43 33.29 17.39
N THR A 103 -33.27 33.90 17.68
CA THR A 103 -32.88 34.39 19.01
C THR A 103 -32.79 33.43 20.22
N SER A 104 -31.52 33.15 20.59
CA SER A 104 -30.93 33.48 21.90
C SER A 104 -31.12 32.56 23.15
N LYS A 105 -29.99 32.40 23.86
CA LYS A 105 -29.77 32.16 25.31
C LYS A 105 -29.71 30.73 25.90
N LYS A 106 -28.45 30.32 26.17
CA LYS A 106 -27.84 29.88 27.46
C LYS A 106 -28.25 28.53 28.12
N PRO A 107 -27.35 27.95 28.97
CA PRO A 107 -27.17 26.50 29.13
C PRO A 107 -27.46 25.96 30.55
N SER A 108 -27.55 24.63 30.69
CA SER A 108 -27.50 23.88 31.96
C SER A 108 -26.74 22.57 31.67
N LYS A 109 -25.46 22.41 32.05
CA LYS A 109 -24.84 22.20 33.38
C LYS A 109 -25.36 20.95 34.09
N ILE A 110 -24.55 19.88 34.04
CA ILE A 110 -24.34 18.97 35.18
C ILE A 110 -22.82 18.76 35.28
N GLN A 111 -22.25 19.32 36.35
CA GLN A 111 -20.93 19.02 36.90
C GLN A 111 -21.15 17.92 37.93
N GLU A 112 -20.19 17.02 38.14
CA GLU A 112 -19.52 16.91 39.43
C GLU A 112 -18.32 15.96 39.33
N ALA A 113 -17.13 16.57 39.35
CA ALA A 113 -15.96 15.96 39.94
C ALA A 113 -15.76 16.72 41.26
N MET A 114 -15.73 16.02 42.39
CA MET A 114 -15.12 16.53 43.61
C MET A 114 -14.22 15.46 44.20
N ASN A 115 -12.95 15.78 44.06
CA ASN A 115 -11.81 15.31 44.82
C ASN A 115 -11.79 16.16 46.09
N GLU A 116 -11.59 15.57 47.28
CA GLU A 116 -10.97 16.29 48.40
C GLU A 116 -10.45 15.30 49.44
N ASN A 117 -9.17 15.41 49.72
CA ASN A 117 -8.57 15.27 51.05
C ASN A 117 -7.46 16.32 51.15
#